data_AF-A0A8H4NWZ0-F1
#
_entry.id   AF-A0A8H4NWZ0-F1
#
_cell.length_a   1.000
_cell.length_b   1.000
_cell.length_c   1.000
_cell.angle_alpha   90.00
_cell.angle_beta   90.00
_cell.angle_gamma   90.00
#
_symmetry.space_group_name_H-M   'P 1'
#
loop_
_entity.id
_entity.type
_entity.pdbx_description
1 polymer ?
#
loop_
_entity_poly.entity_id
_entity_poly.type
_entity_poly.pdbx_seq_one_letter_code
_entity_poly.pdbx_strand_id
1 'polypeptide(L)'
;MWFKAKALLAIAVVALTPVDAIWPVPKKISTGDKVLFIDQSIDITYNGDFVCWTPPGSVFDSCNHSALPNTETFLDKQMPYTYNYQPDAGSKFKSKQIVQAGVSRALQAIFKDNFVPWKLRERNSDFEPDLQKKQWVRSLKIEQTEEDDASTFKPLAGEVDESYSLFLSAKGEASIKAKSSTGVLHGLETFLQLFFKHSSGTSWYTPHAPVSIQDEPEYPHRGILLDVARSFFEVEHIKRTIDAMSWSKLNRLHLHITDSQSWPLEIPALPKLAEKGAYHKGLTYSPEDLAGIYEYGIHRGVEVIMEIDMPGHIGVVELAYKDLIVAYNEKPYQWWCKEPPCGAFRMNSSEVYDFLDTLFGDLFPRISPYSAYFHAGGDELNHNDSMLDPGVRSNKTEVLAPLLQKFVDYTHGKIRDAGLTPFVWEEMITEWNMTLGKDVVIQSWLGNGAVKAMAEAGHKVIDSDYNFWYLDCGRGQWLNFDNGEAFKTFYPFNDWCGPTKSWRLIYSHDPRAGLSEEAAKLVLGGEAAVWTETIDSVNLDTIVWPRAAVMGEVLWSGRTDASGQNRSQYDAAPRLAELRERMVARGVSASPIQMPFCTQGNATECAQFDG
;
A
#
# COMPACT_ATOMS: atom_id res chain seq x y z
N MET A 1 -56.56 28.29 15.01
CA MET A 1 -57.27 27.15 14.38
C MET A 1 -56.26 26.44 13.49
N TRP A 2 -55.54 25.44 14.01
CA TRP A 2 -55.89 24.01 13.99
C TRP A 2 -55.98 23.41 12.58
N PHE A 3 -54.98 22.59 12.22
CA PHE A 3 -55.05 21.19 11.74
C PHE A 3 -53.62 20.77 11.33
N LYS A 4 -52.79 20.19 12.20
CA LYS A 4 -52.60 18.75 12.49
C LYS A 4 -52.83 17.82 11.28
N ALA A 5 -51.74 17.27 10.73
CA ALA A 5 -51.29 15.88 10.95
C ALA A 5 -50.50 15.32 9.75
N LYS A 6 -49.26 14.87 10.00
CA LYS A 6 -48.51 13.76 9.36
C LYS A 6 -47.04 13.93 9.76
N ALA A 7 -46.28 12.94 10.18
CA ALA A 7 -46.50 11.63 10.77
C ALA A 7 -45.18 11.37 11.51
N LEU A 8 -45.23 10.61 12.60
CA LEU A 8 -44.03 10.25 13.36
C LEU A 8 -43.03 9.51 12.46
N LEU A 9 -41.83 10.04 12.31
CA LEU A 9 -40.63 9.22 12.25
C LEU A 9 -39.77 9.64 13.45
N ALA A 10 -40.09 9.08 14.61
CA ALA A 10 -39.09 8.90 15.65
C ALA A 10 -38.13 7.84 15.10
N ILE A 11 -37.13 8.26 14.32
CA ILE A 11 -35.92 7.46 14.19
C ILE A 11 -35.36 7.47 15.60
N ALA A 12 -35.44 6.32 16.26
CA ALA A 12 -34.64 6.08 17.45
C ALA A 12 -33.19 6.34 17.03
N VAL A 13 -32.68 7.52 17.40
CA VAL A 13 -31.26 7.76 17.51
C VAL A 13 -30.82 6.82 18.62
N VAL A 14 -30.56 5.57 18.25
CA VAL A 14 -29.68 4.71 19.03
C VAL A 14 -28.46 5.57 19.22
N ALA A 15 -28.14 5.88 20.48
CA ALA A 15 -26.89 6.50 20.83
C ALA A 15 -25.80 5.64 20.19
N LEU A 16 -25.26 6.12 19.07
CA LEU A 16 -24.11 5.53 18.40
C LEU A 16 -22.97 5.71 19.39
N THR A 17 -22.79 4.73 20.27
CA THR A 17 -21.51 4.48 20.94
C THR A 17 -20.43 4.56 19.88
N PRO A 18 -19.26 5.17 20.16
CA PRO A 18 -18.22 5.36 19.16
C PRO A 18 -17.98 4.03 18.43
N VAL A 19 -18.29 4.08 17.14
CA VAL A 19 -18.33 3.01 16.15
C VAL A 19 -17.10 2.10 16.32
N ASP A 20 -17.31 0.78 16.27
CA ASP A 20 -16.27 -0.24 16.32
C ASP A 20 -15.07 0.15 15.43
N ALA A 21 -13.96 0.52 16.06
CA ALA A 21 -12.86 1.21 15.39
C ALA A 21 -11.86 0.25 14.74
N ILE A 22 -12.37 -0.70 13.96
CA ILE A 22 -11.55 -1.59 13.13
C ILE A 22 -11.42 -1.00 11.74
N TRP A 23 -10.17 -0.96 11.26
CA TRP A 23 -9.80 -0.50 9.93
C TRP A 23 -8.97 -1.56 9.17
N PRO A 24 -9.29 -1.82 7.89
CA PRO A 24 -10.55 -1.50 7.23
C PRO A 24 -11.77 -2.12 7.93
N VAL A 25 -12.97 -1.61 7.68
CA VAL A 25 -14.20 -2.22 8.22
C VAL A 25 -14.32 -3.68 7.73
N PRO A 26 -14.58 -4.66 8.61
CA PRO A 26 -14.71 -6.04 8.19
C PRO A 26 -15.98 -6.32 7.39
N LYS A 27 -15.95 -7.34 6.51
CA LYS A 27 -17.15 -7.82 5.80
C LYS A 27 -18.28 -8.23 6.75
N LYS A 28 -17.96 -8.89 7.85
CA LYS A 28 -18.90 -9.22 8.94
C LYS A 28 -18.22 -9.04 10.28
N ILE A 29 -18.90 -8.34 11.19
CA ILE A 29 -18.45 -8.11 12.56
C ILE A 29 -19.63 -8.22 13.54
N SER A 30 -19.36 -8.82 14.70
CA SER A 30 -20.22 -8.75 15.88
C SER A 30 -19.34 -8.54 17.10
N THR A 31 -19.71 -7.58 17.95
CA THR A 31 -19.02 -7.26 19.20
C THR A 31 -19.98 -7.35 20.40
N GLY A 32 -19.43 -7.47 21.60
CA GLY A 32 -20.14 -7.38 22.86
C GLY A 32 -19.65 -6.20 23.69
N ASP A 33 -20.05 -6.17 24.95
CA ASP A 33 -19.80 -5.07 25.89
C ASP A 33 -18.87 -5.46 27.06
N LYS A 34 -18.31 -6.67 27.04
CA LYS A 34 -17.44 -7.14 28.12
C LYS A 34 -16.04 -6.63 27.95
N VAL A 35 -15.50 -6.14 29.06
CA VAL A 35 -14.10 -5.77 29.17
C VAL A 35 -13.26 -6.99 29.52
N LEU A 36 -12.24 -7.25 28.72
CA LEU A 36 -11.15 -8.17 29.03
C LEU A 36 -9.82 -7.43 29.04
N PHE A 37 -8.95 -7.78 29.97
CA PHE A 37 -7.57 -7.32 30.04
C PHE A 37 -6.65 -8.29 29.30
N ILE A 38 -5.53 -7.80 28.80
CA ILE A 38 -4.48 -8.61 28.18
C ILE A 38 -3.13 -8.25 28.78
N ASP A 39 -2.27 -9.25 28.93
CA ASP A 39 -0.88 -9.07 29.33
C ASP A 39 0.05 -10.00 28.51
N GLN A 40 1.34 -9.82 28.73
CA GLN A 40 2.41 -10.50 27.97
C GLN A 40 2.51 -12.01 28.24
N SER A 41 1.74 -12.54 29.20
CA SER A 41 1.65 -13.98 29.48
C SER A 41 0.55 -14.70 28.69
N ILE A 42 -0.06 -14.03 27.70
CA ILE A 42 -0.98 -14.67 26.76
C ILE A 42 -0.32 -15.89 26.09
N ASP A 43 -1.04 -17.00 26.10
CA ASP A 43 -0.60 -18.24 25.46
C ASP A 43 -0.88 -18.18 23.95
N ILE A 44 0.13 -18.38 23.09
CA ILE A 44 -0.02 -18.28 21.63
C ILE A 44 0.46 -19.55 20.96
N THR A 45 -0.43 -20.14 20.17
CA THR A 45 -0.15 -21.34 19.37
C THR A 45 -0.40 -21.09 17.89
N TYR A 46 0.38 -21.76 17.04
CA TYR A 46 0.24 -21.79 15.59
C TYR A 46 0.19 -23.25 15.13
N ASN A 47 -0.95 -23.66 14.55
CA ASN A 47 -1.22 -25.03 14.14
C ASN A 47 -0.99 -26.08 15.26
N GLY A 48 -1.25 -25.68 16.51
CA GLY A 48 -1.10 -26.52 17.70
C GLY A 48 0.28 -26.47 18.36
N ASP A 49 1.29 -25.94 17.66
CA ASP A 49 2.63 -25.73 18.21
C ASP A 49 2.72 -24.35 18.88
N PHE A 50 3.54 -24.23 19.93
CA PHE A 50 3.83 -22.92 20.50
C PHE A 50 4.61 -22.05 19.50
N VAL A 51 4.22 -20.78 19.40
CA VAL A 51 4.99 -19.77 18.64
C VAL A 51 6.12 -19.23 19.53
N CYS A 52 7.02 -20.12 19.95
CA CYS A 52 8.16 -19.79 20.80
C CYS A 52 9.47 -19.93 20.00
N TRP A 53 10.50 -19.20 20.44
CA TRP A 53 11.83 -19.23 19.82
C TRP A 53 12.92 -19.53 20.84
N THR A 54 13.83 -20.41 20.44
CA THR A 54 15.08 -20.72 21.14
C THR A 54 16.22 -19.93 20.50
N PRO A 55 17.05 -19.19 21.27
CA PRO A 55 18.19 -18.47 20.70
C PRO A 55 19.21 -19.39 20.00
N PRO A 56 19.92 -18.93 18.95
CA PRO A 56 21.00 -19.69 18.34
C PRO A 56 22.11 -19.89 19.37
N GLY A 57 22.45 -21.14 19.66
CA GLY A 57 23.43 -21.49 20.69
C GLY A 57 22.85 -21.67 22.11
N SER A 58 21.52 -21.56 22.30
CA SER A 58 20.89 -21.93 23.57
C SER A 58 20.86 -23.45 23.74
N VAL A 59 21.30 -23.94 24.90
CA VAL A 59 21.09 -25.32 25.37
C VAL A 59 19.77 -25.49 26.13
N PHE A 60 19.08 -24.39 26.43
CA PHE A 60 17.80 -24.37 27.14
C PHE A 60 16.65 -24.21 26.15
N ASP A 61 15.75 -25.18 26.16
CA ASP A 61 14.48 -25.13 25.45
C ASP A 61 13.46 -24.35 26.30
N SER A 62 13.39 -23.03 26.08
CA SER A 62 12.43 -22.12 26.73
C SER A 62 10.97 -22.43 26.39
N CYS A 63 10.71 -23.37 25.47
CA CYS A 63 9.38 -23.79 25.06
C CYS A 63 8.80 -24.95 25.90
N ASN A 64 9.58 -25.54 26.80
CA ASN A 64 9.16 -26.76 27.47
C ASN A 64 8.39 -26.50 28.78
N HIS A 65 7.09 -26.24 28.67
CA HIS A 65 6.20 -26.17 29.84
C HIS A 65 5.89 -27.54 30.49
N SER A 66 6.47 -28.64 29.98
CA SER A 66 6.17 -30.00 30.44
C SER A 66 7.17 -30.60 31.43
N ALA A 67 8.19 -29.87 31.86
CA ALA A 67 9.12 -30.32 32.89
C ALA A 67 9.24 -29.29 34.02
N LEU A 68 8.50 -29.50 35.12
CA LEU A 68 8.98 -29.47 36.52
C LEU A 68 7.80 -29.24 37.48
N PRO A 69 7.28 -30.29 38.15
CA PRO A 69 6.49 -30.11 39.34
C PRO A 69 7.43 -29.76 40.50
N ASN A 70 7.32 -28.53 41.00
CA ASN A 70 7.66 -28.12 42.38
C ASN A 70 9.03 -27.52 42.76
N THR A 71 9.86 -26.99 41.87
CA THR A 71 11.02 -26.19 42.33
C THR A 71 11.37 -25.07 41.34
N GLU A 72 11.18 -23.82 41.80
CA GLU A 72 11.44 -22.52 41.14
C GLU A 72 10.20 -21.68 40.77
N THR A 73 9.36 -21.48 41.78
CA THR A 73 8.50 -20.31 41.90
C THR A 73 9.31 -19.01 41.92
N PHE A 74 8.97 -18.10 40.98
CA PHE A 74 9.01 -16.63 41.02
C PHE A 74 10.01 -15.82 40.18
N LEU A 75 11.04 -16.36 39.53
CA LEU A 75 12.04 -15.49 38.85
C LEU A 75 12.17 -15.58 37.33
N ASP A 76 11.60 -16.57 36.64
CA ASP A 76 11.64 -16.59 35.17
C ASP A 76 10.33 -17.15 34.57
N LYS A 77 9.24 -16.36 34.63
CA LYS A 77 8.21 -16.49 33.58
C LYS A 77 8.82 -15.95 32.28
N GLN A 78 9.65 -16.76 31.63
CA GLN A 78 10.18 -16.45 30.31
C GLN A 78 9.01 -16.17 29.36
N MET A 79 9.05 -15.01 28.70
CA MET A 79 8.02 -14.57 27.77
C MET A 79 7.97 -15.53 26.57
N PRO A 80 6.78 -16.00 26.15
CA PRO A 80 6.65 -17.02 25.11
C PRO A 80 6.92 -16.53 23.68
N TYR A 81 7.34 -15.27 23.48
CA TYR A 81 7.59 -14.68 22.16
C TYR A 81 8.75 -13.67 22.18
N THR A 82 9.47 -13.56 21.08
CA THR A 82 10.62 -12.65 20.92
C THR A 82 10.15 -11.31 20.37
N TYR A 83 10.38 -10.24 21.12
CA TYR A 83 10.22 -8.88 20.60
C TYR A 83 11.16 -8.64 19.41
N ASN A 84 10.65 -7.95 18.39
CA ASN A 84 11.40 -7.61 17.17
C ASN A 84 11.94 -8.83 16.40
N TYR A 85 11.27 -9.99 16.47
CA TYR A 85 11.67 -11.12 15.64
C TYR A 85 11.65 -10.74 14.16
N GLN A 86 12.77 -10.96 13.47
CA GLN A 86 12.91 -10.82 12.03
C GLN A 86 13.17 -12.21 11.45
N PRO A 87 12.46 -12.61 10.38
CA PRO A 87 12.80 -13.81 9.64
C PRO A 87 14.23 -13.72 9.05
N ASP A 88 14.80 -14.88 8.74
CA ASP A 88 16.11 -14.95 8.09
C ASP A 88 16.06 -14.32 6.69
N ALA A 89 17.16 -13.69 6.27
CA ALA A 89 17.29 -13.13 4.93
C ALA A 89 17.35 -14.22 3.84
N GLY A 90 16.93 -13.85 2.63
CA GLY A 90 16.95 -14.69 1.43
C GLY A 90 15.57 -14.95 0.83
N SER A 91 15.54 -15.69 -0.28
CA SER A 91 14.35 -15.91 -1.12
C SER A 91 13.53 -17.16 -0.79
N LYS A 92 13.79 -17.82 0.35
CA LYS A 92 13.09 -19.04 0.77
C LYS A 92 12.30 -18.79 2.04
N PHE A 93 11.03 -18.45 1.86
CA PHE A 93 10.14 -18.11 2.97
C PHE A 93 9.38 -19.33 3.48
N LYS A 94 9.04 -19.30 4.78
CA LYS A 94 8.23 -20.32 5.45
C LYS A 94 7.14 -19.65 6.26
N SER A 95 5.92 -20.16 6.17
CA SER A 95 4.75 -19.65 6.90
C SER A 95 5.02 -19.46 8.38
N LYS A 96 5.68 -20.43 9.03
CA LYS A 96 6.02 -20.34 10.46
C LYS A 96 6.83 -19.09 10.80
N GLN A 97 7.83 -18.73 9.99
CA GLN A 97 8.67 -17.56 10.25
C GLN A 97 7.89 -16.26 10.00
N ILE A 98 7.06 -16.23 8.96
CA ILE A 98 6.19 -15.08 8.62
C ILE A 98 5.17 -14.83 9.73
N VAL A 99 4.46 -15.89 10.16
CA VAL A 99 3.46 -15.82 11.23
C VAL A 99 4.11 -15.42 12.56
N GLN A 100 5.27 -15.98 12.89
CA GLN A 100 6.02 -15.60 14.10
C GLN A 100 6.42 -14.12 14.10
N ALA A 101 6.88 -13.59 12.96
CA ALA A 101 7.16 -12.16 12.81
C ALA A 101 5.88 -11.31 12.93
N GLY A 102 4.77 -11.77 12.36
CA GLY A 102 3.45 -11.16 12.51
C GLY A 102 3.01 -11.06 13.97
N VAL A 103 3.12 -12.17 14.72
CA VAL A 103 2.81 -12.20 16.17
C VAL A 103 3.70 -11.23 16.93
N SER A 104 5.01 -11.24 16.68
CA SER A 104 5.95 -10.30 17.30
C SER A 104 5.52 -8.85 17.08
N ARG A 105 5.18 -8.46 15.84
CA ARG A 105 4.72 -7.10 15.52
C ARG A 105 3.39 -6.76 16.18
N ALA A 106 2.42 -7.68 16.19
CA ALA A 106 1.12 -7.46 16.82
C ALA A 106 1.25 -7.21 18.32
N LEU A 107 2.06 -8.01 19.03
CA LEU A 107 2.28 -7.85 20.46
C LEU A 107 3.12 -6.61 20.78
N GLN A 108 4.06 -6.25 19.92
CA GLN A 108 4.75 -4.96 20.02
C GLN A 108 3.77 -3.79 19.92
N ALA A 109 2.85 -3.83 18.95
CA ALA A 109 1.84 -2.77 18.79
C ALA A 109 0.93 -2.65 20.03
N ILE A 110 0.49 -3.79 20.59
CA ILE A 110 -0.34 -3.79 21.80
C ILE A 110 0.46 -3.24 22.99
N PHE A 111 1.63 -3.81 23.29
CA PHE A 111 2.29 -3.61 24.59
C PHE A 111 3.37 -2.51 24.62
N LYS A 112 3.88 -2.06 23.47
CA LYS A 112 4.97 -1.08 23.40
C LYS A 112 4.55 0.24 22.75
N ASP A 113 3.82 0.18 21.64
CA ASP A 113 3.43 1.38 20.89
C ASP A 113 2.33 2.18 21.62
N ASN A 114 1.62 1.53 22.56
CA ASN A 114 0.88 2.17 23.65
C ASN A 114 -0.19 3.19 23.19
N PHE A 115 -1.35 2.70 22.74
CA PHE A 115 -2.43 3.56 22.30
C PHE A 115 -3.50 3.81 23.38
N VAL A 116 -3.53 5.02 23.96
CA VAL A 116 -4.60 5.48 24.87
C VAL A 116 -5.61 6.33 24.06
N PRO A 117 -6.88 5.90 23.91
CA PRO A 117 -7.79 6.48 22.92
C PRO A 117 -8.51 7.76 23.39
N TRP A 118 -7.87 8.61 24.20
CA TRP A 118 -8.53 9.79 24.82
C TRP A 118 -9.06 10.81 23.80
N LYS A 119 -8.46 10.87 22.60
CA LYS A 119 -8.92 11.75 21.50
C LYS A 119 -10.22 11.26 20.83
N LEU A 120 -10.62 10.02 21.13
CA LEU A 120 -11.79 9.34 20.54
C LEU A 120 -12.92 9.18 21.58
N ARG A 121 -12.81 9.87 22.71
CA ARG A 121 -13.70 9.74 23.86
C ARG A 121 -14.16 11.11 24.28
N GLU A 122 -15.38 11.18 24.83
CA GLU A 122 -15.95 12.44 25.29
C GLU A 122 -15.01 13.16 26.26
N ARG A 123 -14.95 14.49 26.14
CA ARG A 123 -14.07 15.33 26.94
C ARG A 123 -14.29 15.08 28.43
N ASN A 124 -13.19 14.77 29.15
CA ASN A 124 -13.18 14.48 30.59
C ASN A 124 -14.07 13.31 31.02
N SER A 125 -14.49 12.44 30.09
CA SER A 125 -15.24 11.22 30.44
C SER A 125 -14.34 10.18 31.09
N ASP A 126 -14.93 9.39 31.99
CA ASP A 126 -14.30 8.19 32.57
C ASP A 126 -14.64 6.99 31.69
N PHE A 127 -13.90 6.85 30.58
CA PHE A 127 -14.13 5.79 29.58
C PHE A 127 -13.33 4.52 29.86
N GLU A 128 -12.40 4.56 30.81
CA GLU A 128 -11.49 3.46 31.07
C GLU A 128 -12.12 2.44 32.03
N PRO A 129 -11.83 1.15 31.84
CA PRO A 129 -12.42 0.12 32.69
C PRO A 129 -11.81 0.08 34.09
N ASP A 130 -12.62 -0.34 35.07
CA ASP A 130 -12.20 -0.57 36.45
C ASP A 130 -11.09 -1.65 36.54
N LEU A 131 -9.91 -1.23 37.01
CA LEU A 131 -8.75 -2.09 37.20
C LEU A 131 -8.93 -3.18 38.28
N GLN A 132 -9.97 -3.13 39.12
CA GLN A 132 -10.21 -4.13 40.16
C GLN A 132 -10.98 -5.36 39.65
N LYS A 133 -11.67 -5.26 38.51
CA LYS A 133 -12.53 -6.32 37.96
C LYS A 133 -11.94 -6.96 36.71
N LYS A 134 -10.79 -7.63 36.86
CA LYS A 134 -10.04 -8.16 35.71
C LYS A 134 -10.49 -9.56 35.30
N GLN A 135 -11.13 -9.65 34.14
CA GLN A 135 -11.13 -10.87 33.32
C GLN A 135 -10.03 -10.74 32.27
N TRP A 136 -9.42 -11.85 31.87
CA TRP A 136 -8.21 -11.83 31.06
C TRP A 136 -8.39 -12.59 29.75
N VAL A 137 -7.81 -12.06 28.68
CA VAL A 137 -7.48 -12.84 27.48
C VAL A 137 -6.35 -13.78 27.86
N ARG A 138 -6.60 -15.09 27.68
CA ARG A 138 -5.74 -16.17 28.14
C ARG A 138 -4.94 -16.80 27.01
N SER A 139 -5.52 -16.87 25.83
CA SER A 139 -4.89 -17.53 24.69
C SER A 139 -5.28 -16.92 23.36
N LEU A 140 -4.39 -17.06 22.38
CA LEU A 140 -4.62 -16.82 20.96
C LEU A 140 -4.19 -18.08 20.18
N LYS A 141 -5.17 -18.77 19.60
CA LYS A 141 -4.92 -19.93 18.73
C LYS A 141 -4.92 -19.50 17.27
N ILE A 142 -3.81 -19.69 16.57
CA ILE A 142 -3.67 -19.38 15.16
C ILE A 142 -3.71 -20.70 14.38
N GLU A 143 -4.66 -20.82 13.45
CA GLU A 143 -4.82 -21.97 12.58
C GLU A 143 -4.69 -21.54 11.12
N GLN A 144 -3.57 -21.91 10.49
CA GLN A 144 -3.40 -21.82 9.05
C GLN A 144 -3.77 -23.17 8.44
N THR A 145 -4.79 -23.19 7.58
CA THR A 145 -5.38 -24.44 7.09
C THR A 145 -4.74 -24.98 5.81
N GLU A 146 -3.99 -24.17 5.07
CA GLU A 146 -3.29 -24.57 3.84
C GLU A 146 -1.80 -24.25 3.94
N GLU A 147 -0.97 -25.03 3.26
CA GLU A 147 0.48 -24.82 3.26
C GLU A 147 0.84 -23.76 2.21
N ASP A 148 1.59 -22.73 2.60
CA ASP A 148 2.10 -21.76 1.62
C ASP A 148 3.22 -22.41 0.79
N ASP A 149 3.32 -22.01 -0.47
CA ASP A 149 4.40 -22.37 -1.36
C ASP A 149 5.17 -21.13 -1.86
N ALA A 150 6.10 -21.33 -2.79
CA ALA A 150 6.91 -20.23 -3.34
C ALA A 150 6.07 -19.17 -4.07
N SER A 151 4.91 -19.52 -4.63
CA SER A 151 4.02 -18.57 -5.31
C SER A 151 3.24 -17.70 -4.33
N THR A 152 2.98 -18.17 -3.11
CA THR A 152 2.30 -17.40 -2.06
C THR A 152 3.00 -16.08 -1.72
N PHE A 153 4.33 -16.05 -1.85
CA PHE A 153 5.17 -14.88 -1.51
C PHE A 153 5.47 -13.96 -2.70
N LYS A 154 4.99 -14.32 -3.89
CA LYS A 154 5.00 -13.49 -5.10
C LYS A 154 3.77 -13.80 -5.97
N PRO A 155 2.55 -13.54 -5.46
CA PRO A 155 1.34 -13.99 -6.11
C PRO A 155 0.86 -12.98 -7.16
N LEU A 156 0.32 -13.47 -8.29
CA LEU A 156 -0.52 -12.58 -9.09
C LEU A 156 -1.76 -12.18 -8.28
N ALA A 157 -2.38 -11.06 -8.66
CA ALA A 157 -3.60 -10.56 -8.06
C ALA A 157 -4.68 -11.64 -8.04
N GLY A 158 -5.05 -12.09 -6.84
CA GLY A 158 -6.11 -13.06 -6.58
C GLY A 158 -5.63 -14.51 -6.45
N GLU A 159 -4.33 -14.80 -6.56
CA GLU A 159 -3.79 -16.17 -6.41
C GLU A 159 -3.57 -16.58 -4.95
N VAL A 160 -3.37 -15.61 -4.04
CA VAL A 160 -3.29 -15.87 -2.60
C VAL A 160 -4.61 -15.56 -1.92
N ASP A 161 -5.12 -16.50 -1.11
CA ASP A 161 -6.29 -16.28 -0.28
C ASP A 161 -5.91 -15.42 0.93
N GLU A 162 -6.45 -14.21 1.00
CA GLU A 162 -6.20 -13.24 2.06
C GLU A 162 -7.29 -13.24 3.15
N SER A 163 -8.23 -14.19 3.09
CA SER A 163 -9.36 -14.26 4.02
C SER A 163 -8.95 -14.76 5.40
N TYR A 164 -9.67 -14.31 6.42
CA TYR A 164 -9.51 -14.80 7.78
C TYR A 164 -10.81 -14.72 8.58
N SER A 165 -10.84 -15.49 9.65
CA SER A 165 -11.84 -15.36 10.71
C SER A 165 -11.14 -15.12 12.04
N LEU A 166 -11.72 -14.24 12.85
CA LEU A 166 -11.22 -13.90 14.17
C LEU A 166 -12.35 -14.05 15.20
N PHE A 167 -12.05 -14.69 16.31
CA PHE A 167 -12.97 -14.83 17.43
C PHE A 167 -12.27 -14.47 18.74
N LEU A 168 -12.98 -13.78 19.63
CA LEU A 168 -12.59 -13.56 21.02
C LEU A 168 -13.80 -13.85 21.89
N SER A 169 -13.74 -14.90 22.71
CA SER A 169 -14.85 -15.25 23.59
C SER A 169 -14.92 -14.32 24.81
N ALA A 170 -16.10 -14.26 25.43
CA ALA A 170 -16.32 -13.61 26.71
C ALA A 170 -15.51 -14.23 27.88
N LYS A 171 -14.84 -15.37 27.67
CA LYS A 171 -13.98 -16.05 28.66
C LYS A 171 -12.49 -15.77 28.45
N GLY A 172 -12.12 -15.06 27.38
CA GLY A 172 -10.73 -14.73 27.05
C GLY A 172 -10.00 -15.75 26.18
N GLU A 173 -10.72 -16.62 25.49
CA GLU A 173 -10.16 -17.51 24.47
C GLU A 173 -10.28 -16.82 23.11
N ALA A 174 -9.16 -16.54 22.44
CA ALA A 174 -9.11 -15.96 21.11
C ALA A 174 -8.61 -16.96 20.06
N SER A 175 -9.05 -16.80 18.82
CA SER A 175 -8.57 -17.58 17.68
C SER A 175 -8.55 -16.78 16.39
N ILE A 176 -7.55 -17.03 15.55
CA ILE A 176 -7.46 -16.59 14.16
C ILE A 176 -7.39 -17.84 13.29
N LYS A 177 -8.22 -17.92 12.26
CA LYS A 177 -8.18 -19.01 11.28
C LYS A 177 -8.17 -18.44 9.86
N ALA A 178 -7.20 -18.84 9.06
CA ALA A 178 -6.98 -18.37 7.69
C ALA A 178 -6.40 -19.50 6.83
N LYS A 179 -6.47 -19.36 5.50
CA LYS A 179 -5.88 -20.36 4.59
C LYS A 179 -4.38 -20.19 4.42
N SER A 180 -3.93 -18.95 4.21
CA SER A 180 -2.52 -18.60 3.99
C SER A 180 -1.91 -17.89 5.19
N SER A 181 -0.57 -17.77 5.21
CA SER A 181 0.09 -16.89 6.19
C SER A 181 -0.29 -15.42 6.01
N THR A 182 -0.56 -14.96 4.77
CA THR A 182 -1.04 -13.59 4.49
C THR A 182 -2.38 -13.32 5.17
N GLY A 183 -3.35 -14.25 5.09
CA GLY A 183 -4.62 -14.14 5.82
C GLY A 183 -4.40 -14.11 7.34
N VAL A 184 -3.44 -14.88 7.88
CA VAL A 184 -3.06 -14.80 9.30
C VAL A 184 -2.52 -13.39 9.65
N LEU A 185 -1.67 -12.80 8.82
CA LEU A 185 -1.15 -11.44 9.05
C LEU A 185 -2.28 -10.40 9.12
N HIS A 186 -3.24 -10.47 8.21
CA HIS A 186 -4.43 -9.60 8.23
C HIS A 186 -5.27 -9.80 9.50
N GLY A 187 -5.44 -11.05 9.93
CA GLY A 187 -6.12 -11.37 11.18
C GLY A 187 -5.40 -10.85 12.42
N LEU A 188 -4.06 -10.87 12.44
CA LEU A 188 -3.25 -10.33 13.53
C LEU A 188 -3.32 -8.80 13.61
N GLU A 189 -3.31 -8.12 12.46
CA GLU A 189 -3.50 -6.66 12.41
C GLU A 189 -4.91 -6.25 12.83
N THR A 190 -5.94 -7.05 12.55
CA THR A 190 -7.28 -6.82 13.12
C THR A 190 -7.33 -7.12 14.62
N PHE A 191 -6.67 -8.18 15.08
CA PHE A 191 -6.63 -8.55 16.50
C PHE A 191 -6.03 -7.44 17.37
N LEU A 192 -4.90 -6.84 16.96
CA LEU A 192 -4.28 -5.78 17.75
C LEU A 192 -5.14 -4.52 17.86
N GLN A 193 -6.02 -4.25 16.89
CA GLN A 193 -6.91 -3.09 16.91
C GLN A 193 -8.01 -3.23 17.97
N LEU A 194 -8.29 -4.45 18.46
CA LEU A 194 -9.24 -4.66 19.55
C LEU A 194 -8.76 -4.13 20.90
N PHE A 195 -7.46 -3.83 21.03
CA PHE A 195 -6.84 -3.51 22.31
C PHE A 195 -6.40 -2.04 22.40
N PHE A 196 -6.52 -1.52 23.62
CA PHE A 196 -6.11 -0.19 24.03
C PHE A 196 -5.24 -0.26 25.28
N LYS A 197 -4.40 0.75 25.48
CA LYS A 197 -3.67 0.97 26.72
C LYS A 197 -4.55 1.75 27.70
N HIS A 198 -4.52 1.32 28.97
CA HIS A 198 -5.06 2.08 30.09
C HIS A 198 -4.10 3.22 30.49
N SER A 199 -4.63 4.42 30.72
CA SER A 199 -3.84 5.63 31.03
C SER A 199 -3.08 5.50 32.35
N SER A 200 -3.65 4.77 33.30
CA SER A 200 -3.00 4.41 34.56
C SER A 200 -2.29 3.07 34.48
N GLY A 201 -0.98 3.05 34.77
CA GLY A 201 -0.18 1.84 34.93
C GLY A 201 0.18 1.12 33.62
N THR A 202 0.33 -0.21 33.71
CA THR A 202 0.74 -1.10 32.61
C THR A 202 -0.34 -2.15 32.34
N SER A 203 -1.57 -1.69 32.07
CA SER A 203 -2.71 -2.56 31.74
C SER A 203 -3.22 -2.25 30.34
N TRP A 204 -3.54 -3.30 29.60
CA TRP A 204 -4.15 -3.24 28.28
C TRP A 204 -5.49 -3.96 28.31
N TYR A 205 -6.45 -3.48 27.54
CA TYR A 205 -7.80 -3.99 27.59
C TYR A 205 -8.49 -3.90 26.24
N THR A 206 -9.51 -4.72 26.08
CA THR A 206 -10.51 -4.64 25.00
C THR A 206 -11.90 -4.50 25.63
N PRO A 207 -12.71 -3.51 25.23
CA PRO A 207 -14.09 -3.37 25.71
C PRO A 207 -15.11 -4.16 24.87
N HIS A 208 -14.66 -4.95 23.89
CA HIS A 208 -15.52 -5.44 22.80
C HIS A 208 -15.93 -6.92 22.91
N ALA A 209 -15.60 -7.63 24.00
CA ALA A 209 -15.81 -9.08 24.04
C ALA A 209 -17.30 -9.45 24.29
N PRO A 210 -17.81 -10.54 23.69
CA PRO A 210 -17.16 -11.37 22.67
C PRO A 210 -17.09 -10.68 21.29
N VAL A 211 -16.05 -11.00 20.52
CA VAL A 211 -15.86 -10.54 19.13
C VAL A 211 -15.95 -11.72 18.17
N SER A 212 -16.62 -11.53 17.04
CA SER A 212 -16.64 -12.47 15.92
C SER A 212 -16.52 -11.71 14.60
N ILE A 213 -15.49 -12.01 13.82
CA ILE A 213 -15.17 -11.37 12.54
C ILE A 213 -14.96 -12.43 11.46
N GLN A 214 -15.52 -12.17 10.27
CA GLN A 214 -15.19 -12.86 9.02
C GLN A 214 -14.87 -11.79 8.00
N ASP A 215 -13.72 -11.91 7.34
CA ASP A 215 -13.20 -10.80 6.55
C ASP A 215 -12.32 -11.29 5.40
N GLU A 216 -12.39 -10.55 4.29
CA GLU A 216 -11.69 -10.83 3.03
C GLU A 216 -11.70 -9.56 2.15
N PRO A 217 -10.71 -9.37 1.26
CA PRO A 217 -10.67 -8.22 0.37
C PRO A 217 -11.69 -8.32 -0.78
N GLU A 218 -12.24 -7.17 -1.18
CA GLU A 218 -13.12 -6.99 -2.36
C GLU A 218 -12.31 -6.95 -3.67
N TYR A 219 -11.09 -6.43 -3.60
CA TYR A 219 -10.17 -6.31 -4.73
C TYR A 219 -8.84 -6.98 -4.39
N PRO A 220 -8.31 -7.84 -5.28
CA PRO A 220 -7.04 -8.52 -5.03
C PRO A 220 -5.79 -7.61 -5.11
N HIS A 221 -5.85 -6.48 -5.83
CA HIS A 221 -4.73 -5.56 -5.99
C HIS A 221 -4.99 -4.23 -5.28
N ARG A 222 -4.23 -3.92 -4.24
CA ARG A 222 -4.47 -2.74 -3.38
C ARG A 222 -3.15 -2.06 -3.09
N GLY A 223 -2.75 -1.13 -3.95
CA GLY A 223 -1.37 -0.67 -3.97
C GLY A 223 -1.14 0.81 -3.77
N ILE A 224 0.15 1.15 -3.66
CA ILE A 224 0.65 2.52 -3.69
C ILE A 224 1.79 2.53 -4.69
N LEU A 225 1.76 3.46 -5.63
CA LEU A 225 2.94 3.83 -6.40
C LEU A 225 3.72 4.86 -5.61
N LEU A 226 5.00 4.59 -5.36
CA LEU A 226 5.95 5.50 -4.76
C LEU A 226 7.09 5.75 -5.75
N ASP A 227 7.17 6.97 -6.24
CA ASP A 227 8.31 7.45 -7.01
C ASP A 227 9.49 7.72 -6.07
N VAL A 228 10.64 7.13 -6.40
CA VAL A 228 11.90 7.31 -5.68
C VAL A 228 13.02 7.79 -6.59
N ALA A 229 12.65 8.28 -7.79
CA ALA A 229 13.54 8.80 -8.80
C ALA A 229 13.54 10.32 -8.85
N ARG A 230 12.38 10.98 -8.78
CA ARG A 230 12.34 12.47 -8.73
C ARG A 230 12.94 12.96 -7.42
N SER A 231 12.71 12.24 -6.32
CA SER A 231 13.39 12.44 -5.04
C SER A 231 13.91 11.11 -4.49
N PHE A 232 15.12 11.11 -3.92
CA PHE A 232 15.68 9.90 -3.30
C PHE A 232 15.11 9.66 -1.90
N PHE A 233 14.86 8.39 -1.56
CA PHE A 233 14.40 7.96 -0.24
C PHE A 233 15.32 6.88 0.34
N GLU A 234 15.81 7.06 1.56
CA GLU A 234 16.51 5.95 2.23
C GLU A 234 15.58 4.74 2.41
N VAL A 235 16.17 3.53 2.43
CA VAL A 235 15.46 2.24 2.56
C VAL A 235 14.48 2.22 3.74
N GLU A 236 14.81 2.88 4.86
CA GLU A 236 13.93 2.91 6.03
C GLU A 236 12.64 3.74 5.81
N HIS A 237 12.65 4.72 4.91
CA HIS A 237 11.42 5.42 4.51
C HIS A 237 10.49 4.49 3.70
N ILE A 238 11.06 3.71 2.77
CA ILE A 238 10.32 2.73 1.97
C ILE A 238 9.72 1.65 2.88
N LYS A 239 10.52 1.11 3.80
CA LYS A 239 10.06 0.13 4.81
C LYS A 239 8.95 0.69 5.70
N ARG A 240 9.04 1.95 6.13
CA ARG A 240 7.97 2.60 6.91
C ARG A 240 6.67 2.75 6.10
N THR A 241 6.75 3.00 4.80
CA THR A 241 5.59 2.96 3.90
C THR A 241 4.99 1.55 3.84
N ILE A 242 5.81 0.50 3.69
CA ILE A 242 5.35 -0.91 3.72
C ILE A 242 4.66 -1.26 5.05
N ASP A 243 5.20 -0.79 6.18
CA ASP A 243 4.57 -0.93 7.49
C ASP A 243 3.15 -0.33 7.47
N ALA A 244 3.00 0.94 7.10
CA ALA A 244 1.71 1.62 7.07
C ALA A 244 0.70 0.99 6.07
N MET A 245 1.20 0.45 4.97
CA MET A 245 0.41 -0.33 4.01
C MET A 245 -0.13 -1.61 4.64
N SER A 246 0.72 -2.38 5.31
CA SER A 246 0.34 -3.62 6.01
C SER A 246 -0.74 -3.34 7.06
N TRP A 247 -0.61 -2.24 7.81
CA TRP A 247 -1.60 -1.86 8.84
C TRP A 247 -2.97 -1.49 8.25
N SER A 248 -2.97 -1.10 6.98
CA SER A 248 -4.15 -0.70 6.22
C SER A 248 -4.64 -1.79 5.26
N LYS A 249 -4.04 -2.99 5.31
CA LYS A 249 -4.28 -4.14 4.43
C LYS A 249 -4.08 -3.86 2.92
N LEU A 250 -3.26 -2.86 2.59
CA LEU A 250 -2.70 -2.66 1.25
C LEU A 250 -1.62 -3.73 1.01
N ASN A 251 -1.52 -4.26 -0.21
CA ASN A 251 -0.71 -5.45 -0.50
C ASN A 251 0.24 -5.32 -1.70
N ARG A 252 0.33 -4.13 -2.33
CA ARG A 252 1.21 -3.88 -3.48
C ARG A 252 1.96 -2.56 -3.34
N LEU A 253 3.28 -2.60 -3.20
CA LEU A 253 4.11 -1.40 -3.29
C LEU A 253 4.73 -1.35 -4.67
N HIS A 254 4.23 -0.45 -5.51
CA HIS A 254 4.78 -0.17 -6.81
C HIS A 254 5.89 0.88 -6.65
N LEU A 255 7.14 0.48 -6.85
CA LEU A 255 8.32 1.35 -6.79
C LEU A 255 8.70 1.83 -8.18
N HIS A 256 8.35 3.08 -8.46
CA HIS A 256 8.84 3.82 -9.61
C HIS A 256 10.28 4.28 -9.33
N ILE A 257 11.26 3.46 -9.75
CA ILE A 257 12.63 3.52 -9.22
C ILE A 257 13.59 4.36 -10.08
N THR A 258 13.23 4.65 -11.33
CA THR A 258 14.04 5.44 -12.26
C THR A 258 13.14 6.37 -13.06
N ASP A 259 13.64 7.58 -13.35
CA ASP A 259 13.00 8.52 -14.26
C ASP A 259 14.09 9.35 -15.00
N SER A 260 13.70 10.29 -15.85
CA SER A 260 14.57 11.25 -16.53
C SER A 260 15.41 12.09 -15.59
N GLN A 261 14.96 12.31 -14.34
CA GLN A 261 15.71 13.09 -13.36
C GLN A 261 16.82 12.31 -12.66
N SER A 262 16.63 11.02 -12.37
CA SER A 262 17.67 10.21 -11.70
C SER A 262 17.58 8.70 -11.93
N TRP A 263 18.74 8.05 -11.85
CA TRP A 263 18.91 6.60 -11.82
C TRP A 263 19.63 6.19 -10.52
N PRO A 264 18.90 5.87 -9.45
CA PRO A 264 19.48 5.44 -8.17
C PRO A 264 19.79 3.94 -8.12
N LEU A 265 19.32 3.14 -9.08
CA LEU A 265 19.40 1.68 -9.06
C LEU A 265 20.78 1.14 -9.45
N GLU A 266 21.43 0.35 -8.59
CA GLU A 266 22.69 -0.30 -8.95
C GLU A 266 22.45 -1.54 -9.84
N ILE A 267 22.99 -1.47 -11.05
CA ILE A 267 23.03 -2.57 -12.02
C ILE A 267 24.51 -2.96 -12.19
N PRO A 268 25.00 -4.03 -11.54
CA PRO A 268 26.40 -4.44 -11.64
C PRO A 268 26.91 -4.62 -13.07
N ALA A 269 26.07 -5.09 -13.99
CA ALA A 269 26.43 -5.19 -15.41
C ALA A 269 26.54 -3.83 -16.14
N LEU A 270 25.93 -2.76 -15.58
CA LEU A 270 25.87 -1.41 -16.14
C LEU A 270 26.18 -0.35 -15.05
N PRO A 271 27.35 -0.40 -14.39
CA PRO A 271 27.62 0.38 -13.17
C PRO A 271 27.56 1.90 -13.40
N LYS A 272 27.85 2.33 -14.63
CA LYS A 272 27.80 3.74 -15.04
C LYS A 272 26.42 4.38 -14.89
N LEU A 273 25.35 3.60 -14.86
CA LEU A 273 23.98 4.13 -14.69
C LEU A 273 23.86 4.85 -13.35
N ALA A 274 24.08 4.15 -12.24
CA ALA A 274 24.03 4.74 -10.90
C ALA A 274 25.20 5.71 -10.64
N GLU A 275 26.42 5.39 -11.10
CA GLU A 275 27.60 6.25 -10.91
C GLU A 275 27.40 7.68 -11.46
N LYS A 276 26.60 7.83 -12.51
CA LYS A 276 26.36 9.12 -13.18
C LYS A 276 24.95 9.64 -13.07
N GLY A 277 23.96 8.77 -12.89
CA GLY A 277 22.55 9.12 -12.87
C GLY A 277 21.96 9.32 -11.48
N ALA A 278 22.64 8.88 -10.41
CA ALA A 278 22.21 9.21 -9.05
C ALA A 278 22.46 10.68 -8.73
N TYR A 279 21.59 11.30 -7.92
CA TYR A 279 21.73 12.71 -7.54
C TYR A 279 23.03 13.02 -6.78
N HIS A 280 23.50 12.07 -5.98
CA HIS A 280 24.75 12.21 -5.25
C HIS A 280 25.35 10.82 -4.98
N LYS A 281 26.67 10.76 -4.79
CA LYS A 281 27.36 9.53 -4.39
C LYS A 281 26.75 8.99 -3.10
N GLY A 282 26.37 7.71 -3.11
CA GLY A 282 25.74 7.02 -1.98
C GLY A 282 24.22 7.19 -1.90
N LEU A 283 23.58 7.93 -2.79
CA LEU A 283 22.12 7.96 -2.94
C LEU A 283 21.69 6.93 -3.98
N THR A 284 22.00 5.66 -3.70
CA THR A 284 21.76 4.52 -4.59
C THR A 284 21.13 3.37 -3.83
N TYR A 285 20.49 2.45 -4.56
CA TYR A 285 19.99 1.19 -4.03
C TYR A 285 20.86 0.04 -4.54
N SER A 286 21.62 -0.57 -3.63
CA SER A 286 22.44 -1.75 -3.93
C SER A 286 21.56 -2.98 -4.19
N PRO A 287 22.10 -4.06 -4.81
CA PRO A 287 21.39 -5.33 -4.90
C PRO A 287 20.90 -5.86 -3.55
N GLU A 288 21.68 -5.65 -2.49
CA GLU A 288 21.34 -6.02 -1.12
C GLU A 288 20.19 -5.18 -0.54
N ASP A 289 20.16 -3.87 -0.81
CA ASP A 289 19.06 -3.00 -0.41
C ASP A 289 17.74 -3.45 -1.04
N LEU A 290 17.76 -3.76 -2.34
CA LEU A 290 16.57 -4.22 -3.06
C LEU A 290 16.05 -5.55 -2.49
N ALA A 291 16.94 -6.54 -2.31
CA ALA A 291 16.57 -7.81 -1.70
C ALA A 291 15.95 -7.58 -0.31
N GLY A 292 16.55 -6.71 0.50
CA GLY A 292 16.02 -6.32 1.81
C GLY A 292 14.64 -5.66 1.75
N ILE A 293 14.36 -4.83 0.73
CA ILE A 293 13.04 -4.20 0.52
C ILE A 293 12.00 -5.27 0.16
N TYR A 294 12.31 -6.16 -0.78
CA TYR A 294 11.43 -7.26 -1.18
C TYR A 294 11.09 -8.18 0.01
N GLU A 295 12.12 -8.63 0.72
CA GLU A 295 11.96 -9.52 1.89
C GLU A 295 11.11 -8.85 2.99
N TYR A 296 11.35 -7.56 3.24
CA TYR A 296 10.59 -6.80 4.22
C TYR A 296 9.10 -6.67 3.86
N GLY A 297 8.80 -6.49 2.57
CA GLY A 297 7.44 -6.51 2.02
C GLY A 297 6.75 -7.86 2.22
N ILE A 298 7.42 -8.95 1.81
CA ILE A 298 6.90 -10.32 1.93
C ILE A 298 6.56 -10.66 3.39
N HIS A 299 7.40 -10.26 4.35
CA HIS A 299 7.15 -10.45 5.77
C HIS A 299 5.90 -9.73 6.31
N ARG A 300 5.30 -8.84 5.52
CA ARG A 300 4.14 -8.01 5.83
C ARG A 300 2.94 -8.25 4.92
N GLY A 301 3.03 -9.23 4.00
CA GLY A 301 2.00 -9.48 3.00
C GLY A 301 1.90 -8.36 1.95
N VAL A 302 3.00 -7.64 1.70
CA VAL A 302 3.09 -6.58 0.69
C VAL A 302 4.08 -7.02 -0.38
N GLU A 303 3.60 -7.32 -1.58
CA GLU A 303 4.46 -7.58 -2.72
C GLU A 303 5.00 -6.24 -3.26
N VAL A 304 6.29 -6.19 -3.57
CA VAL A 304 6.92 -5.03 -4.21
C VAL A 304 6.94 -5.26 -5.72
N ILE A 305 6.48 -4.29 -6.49
CA ILE A 305 6.54 -4.26 -7.95
C ILE A 305 7.57 -3.21 -8.31
N MET A 306 8.56 -3.54 -9.14
CA MET A 306 9.50 -2.55 -9.63
C MET A 306 9.06 -2.03 -10.99
N GLU A 307 9.22 -0.72 -11.18
CA GLU A 307 9.07 -0.05 -12.45
C GLU A 307 10.39 0.56 -12.92
N ILE A 308 10.72 0.30 -14.19
CA ILE A 308 11.62 1.14 -14.97
C ILE A 308 10.78 1.66 -16.12
N ASP A 309 10.47 2.95 -16.10
CA ASP A 309 9.58 3.53 -17.10
C ASP A 309 10.28 3.63 -18.45
N MET A 310 9.68 3.00 -19.46
CA MET A 310 10.22 2.92 -20.80
C MET A 310 9.10 2.93 -21.85
N PRO A 311 9.32 3.55 -23.02
CA PRO A 311 10.58 4.12 -23.48
C PRO A 311 10.75 5.63 -23.21
N GLY A 312 9.72 6.28 -22.65
CA GLY A 312 9.80 7.64 -22.11
C GLY A 312 10.52 7.65 -20.76
N HIS A 313 10.53 8.79 -20.07
CA HIS A 313 10.94 8.87 -18.66
C HIS A 313 12.31 8.25 -18.33
N ILE A 314 13.27 8.34 -19.26
CA ILE A 314 14.56 7.62 -19.16
C ILE A 314 15.78 8.51 -19.45
N GLY A 315 15.56 9.83 -19.55
CA GLY A 315 16.54 10.80 -20.04
C GLY A 315 17.91 10.75 -19.35
N VAL A 316 17.97 10.52 -18.03
CA VAL A 316 19.22 10.50 -17.26
C VAL A 316 20.25 9.48 -17.77
N VAL A 317 19.80 8.42 -18.45
CA VAL A 317 20.67 7.40 -19.05
C VAL A 317 21.68 8.02 -20.03
N GLU A 318 21.37 9.18 -20.64
CA GLU A 318 22.28 9.91 -21.53
C GLU A 318 23.62 10.24 -20.87
N LEU A 319 23.64 10.49 -19.55
CA LEU A 319 24.87 10.79 -18.82
C LEU A 319 25.88 9.63 -18.89
N ALA A 320 25.39 8.39 -18.96
CA ALA A 320 26.17 7.17 -19.08
C ALA A 320 26.33 6.70 -20.52
N TYR A 321 25.24 6.71 -21.29
CA TYR A 321 25.12 6.11 -22.62
C TYR A 321 24.38 7.04 -23.58
N LYS A 322 25.08 8.08 -24.04
CA LYS A 322 24.52 9.14 -24.91
C LYS A 322 23.85 8.64 -26.19
N ASP A 323 24.35 7.55 -26.76
CA ASP A 323 23.83 7.06 -28.04
C ASP A 323 22.51 6.28 -27.93
N LEU A 324 21.96 6.12 -26.73
CA LEU A 324 20.68 5.44 -26.51
C LEU A 324 19.50 6.40 -26.45
N ILE A 325 19.73 7.66 -26.11
CA ILE A 325 18.69 8.63 -25.77
C ILE A 325 18.51 9.68 -26.88
N VAL A 326 17.29 10.21 -26.98
CA VAL A 326 16.92 11.40 -27.76
C VAL A 326 16.30 12.44 -26.85
N ALA A 327 16.40 13.70 -27.29
CA ALA A 327 15.80 14.86 -26.64
C ALA A 327 16.24 15.13 -25.19
N TYR A 328 17.34 14.54 -24.71
CA TYR A 328 17.76 14.72 -23.32
C TYR A 328 17.95 16.20 -22.96
N ASN A 329 17.14 16.65 -22.00
CA ASN A 329 17.16 18.02 -21.48
C ASN A 329 17.04 19.13 -22.56
N GLU A 330 16.43 18.82 -23.71
CA GLU A 330 16.20 19.78 -24.78
C GLU A 330 15.33 20.96 -24.32
N LYS A 331 15.51 22.13 -24.96
CA LYS A 331 14.80 23.38 -24.63
C LYS A 331 14.19 24.04 -25.87
N PRO A 332 13.00 24.67 -25.76
CA PRO A 332 12.09 24.66 -24.61
C PRO A 332 11.51 23.25 -24.39
N TYR A 333 11.49 22.78 -23.13
CA TYR A 333 11.18 21.38 -22.83
C TYR A 333 9.75 21.01 -23.23
N GLN A 334 8.81 21.96 -23.19
CA GLN A 334 7.38 21.73 -23.48
C GLN A 334 7.12 21.21 -24.89
N TRP A 335 8.08 21.37 -25.81
CA TRP A 335 7.97 20.81 -27.16
C TRP A 335 8.29 19.31 -27.20
N TRP A 336 9.14 18.86 -26.28
CA TRP A 336 9.77 17.54 -26.28
C TRP A 336 9.21 16.65 -25.16
N CYS A 337 8.71 17.22 -24.06
CA CYS A 337 8.21 16.43 -22.94
C CYS A 337 7.22 17.23 -22.09
N LYS A 338 6.61 16.55 -21.12
CA LYS A 338 5.64 17.11 -20.18
C LYS A 338 6.32 17.81 -19.02
N GLU A 339 7.49 17.32 -18.63
CA GLU A 339 8.31 17.91 -17.58
C GLU A 339 9.83 17.76 -17.83
N PRO A 340 10.66 18.71 -17.38
CA PRO A 340 12.11 18.62 -17.57
C PRO A 340 12.82 17.74 -16.52
N PRO A 341 13.96 17.11 -16.88
CA PRO A 341 14.53 17.06 -18.21
C PRO A 341 13.78 16.06 -19.09
N CYS A 342 13.66 16.35 -20.38
CA CYS A 342 13.12 15.39 -21.33
C CYS A 342 14.09 14.22 -21.53
N GLY A 343 13.61 13.14 -22.16
CA GLY A 343 14.45 12.12 -22.75
C GLY A 343 13.72 10.80 -22.95
N ALA A 344 13.90 10.19 -24.12
CA ALA A 344 13.32 8.91 -24.49
C ALA A 344 14.36 8.02 -25.18
N PHE A 345 14.15 6.70 -25.20
CA PHE A 345 14.98 5.80 -26.00
C PHE A 345 14.86 6.08 -27.50
N ARG A 346 15.94 5.83 -28.24
CA ARG A 346 15.92 5.74 -29.70
C ARG A 346 15.11 4.51 -30.14
N MET A 347 14.04 4.73 -30.91
CA MET A 347 13.07 3.67 -31.26
C MET A 347 13.58 2.73 -32.35
N ASN A 348 14.57 3.16 -33.14
CA ASN A 348 15.14 2.38 -34.24
C ASN A 348 16.66 2.22 -34.12
N SER A 349 17.13 1.75 -32.96
CA SER A 349 18.54 1.51 -32.66
C SER A 349 18.74 0.09 -32.11
N SER A 350 19.69 -0.67 -32.68
CA SER A 350 20.06 -2.00 -32.17
C SER A 350 20.75 -1.91 -30.80
N GLU A 351 21.47 -0.83 -30.57
CA GLU A 351 22.21 -0.56 -29.32
C GLU A 351 21.26 -0.45 -28.12
N VAL A 352 20.03 0.03 -28.32
CA VAL A 352 18.98 0.01 -27.29
C VAL A 352 18.59 -1.41 -26.91
N TYR A 353 18.43 -2.32 -27.88
CA TYR A 353 18.12 -3.72 -27.58
C TYR A 353 19.29 -4.46 -26.89
N ASP A 354 20.54 -4.18 -27.29
CA ASP A 354 21.73 -4.72 -26.62
C ASP A 354 21.84 -4.22 -25.17
N PHE A 355 21.50 -2.95 -24.94
CA PHE A 355 21.42 -2.36 -23.60
C PHE A 355 20.34 -3.04 -22.76
N LEU A 356 19.13 -3.21 -23.30
CA LEU A 356 18.02 -3.89 -22.62
C LEU A 356 18.37 -5.34 -22.27
N ASP A 357 19.06 -6.06 -23.16
CA ASP A 357 19.53 -7.42 -22.88
C ASP A 357 20.49 -7.48 -21.70
N THR A 358 21.41 -6.51 -21.62
CA THR A 358 22.36 -6.42 -20.52
C THR A 358 21.65 -6.01 -19.22
N LEU A 359 20.74 -5.04 -19.28
CA LEU A 359 19.96 -4.56 -18.14
C LEU A 359 19.09 -5.68 -17.55
N PHE A 360 18.26 -6.30 -18.37
CA PHE A 360 17.32 -7.33 -17.92
C PHE A 360 18.01 -8.64 -17.54
N GLY A 361 19.12 -8.99 -18.22
CA GLY A 361 19.93 -10.15 -17.86
C GLY A 361 20.54 -10.06 -16.46
N ASP A 362 20.80 -8.86 -15.96
CA ASP A 362 21.29 -8.60 -14.60
C ASP A 362 20.15 -8.39 -13.59
N LEU A 363 19.10 -7.68 -14.00
CA LEU A 363 18.01 -7.26 -13.12
C LEU A 363 16.99 -8.37 -12.84
N PHE A 364 16.47 -9.05 -13.86
CA PHE A 364 15.36 -9.99 -13.67
C PHE A 364 15.69 -11.20 -12.80
N PRO A 365 16.90 -11.80 -12.83
CA PRO A 365 17.27 -12.85 -11.88
C PRO A 365 17.21 -12.41 -10.41
N ARG A 366 17.32 -11.10 -10.14
CA ARG A 366 17.22 -10.52 -8.79
C ARG A 366 15.77 -10.21 -8.39
N ILE A 367 14.86 -10.03 -9.34
CA ILE A 367 13.45 -9.67 -9.11
C ILE A 367 12.53 -10.89 -9.09
N SER A 368 12.67 -11.81 -10.06
CA SER A 368 11.75 -12.94 -10.25
C SER A 368 11.62 -13.92 -9.07
N PRO A 369 12.57 -14.01 -8.10
CA PRO A 369 12.33 -14.74 -6.86
C PRO A 369 11.29 -14.09 -5.93
N TYR A 370 11.05 -12.78 -6.04
CA TYR A 370 10.31 -11.99 -5.06
C TYR A 370 9.05 -11.30 -5.59
N SER A 371 8.92 -11.12 -6.90
CA SER A 371 7.78 -10.47 -7.53
C SER A 371 7.23 -11.32 -8.67
N ALA A 372 5.93 -11.20 -8.90
CA ALA A 372 5.24 -11.73 -10.07
C ALA A 372 5.15 -10.72 -11.20
N TYR A 373 5.47 -9.45 -10.95
CA TYR A 373 5.25 -8.34 -11.85
C TYR A 373 6.53 -7.57 -12.15
N PHE A 374 6.56 -6.96 -13.34
CA PHE A 374 7.49 -5.90 -13.66
C PHE A 374 6.74 -4.83 -14.47
N HIS A 375 6.77 -3.59 -13.98
CA HIS A 375 6.16 -2.48 -14.70
C HIS A 375 7.18 -1.91 -15.67
N ALA A 376 6.81 -1.91 -16.96
CA ALA A 376 7.66 -1.38 -18.03
C ALA A 376 7.34 0.07 -18.38
N GLY A 377 6.38 0.68 -17.66
CA GLY A 377 5.96 2.06 -17.86
C GLY A 377 5.18 2.25 -19.15
N GLY A 378 5.64 3.21 -19.96
CA GLY A 378 5.08 3.50 -21.27
C GLY A 378 4.12 4.68 -21.28
N ASP A 379 4.18 5.55 -20.27
CA ASP A 379 3.44 6.79 -20.26
C ASP A 379 4.13 7.87 -21.10
N GLU A 380 3.34 8.88 -21.47
CA GLU A 380 3.76 10.21 -21.97
C GLU A 380 4.88 10.27 -23.03
N LEU A 381 5.08 9.20 -23.84
CA LEU A 381 6.06 9.20 -24.93
C LEU A 381 5.75 10.31 -25.93
N ASN A 382 6.59 11.34 -25.97
CA ASN A 382 6.35 12.46 -26.85
C ASN A 382 6.75 12.15 -28.30
N HIS A 383 5.79 12.31 -29.20
CA HIS A 383 5.98 12.18 -30.64
C HIS A 383 7.17 12.98 -31.19
N ASN A 384 7.41 14.18 -30.67
CA ASN A 384 8.40 15.11 -31.20
C ASN A 384 9.83 14.64 -30.95
N ASP A 385 10.10 13.88 -29.89
CA ASP A 385 11.44 13.38 -29.55
C ASP A 385 12.04 12.55 -30.69
N SER A 386 11.18 11.79 -31.37
CA SER A 386 11.55 10.94 -32.50
C SER A 386 11.97 11.73 -33.76
N MET A 387 11.75 13.05 -33.81
CA MET A 387 12.35 13.90 -34.86
C MET A 387 13.87 14.04 -34.70
N LEU A 388 14.38 13.91 -33.46
CA LEU A 388 15.81 13.94 -33.16
C LEU A 388 16.45 12.55 -33.26
N ASP A 389 15.65 11.48 -33.32
CA ASP A 389 16.15 10.13 -33.55
C ASP A 389 16.70 10.02 -35.00
N PRO A 390 18.02 9.79 -35.18
CA PRO A 390 18.62 9.71 -36.51
C PRO A 390 18.07 8.53 -37.35
N GLY A 391 17.56 7.47 -36.72
CA GLY A 391 16.98 6.29 -37.34
C GLY A 391 15.49 6.40 -37.65
N VAL A 392 14.81 7.46 -37.20
CA VAL A 392 13.36 7.65 -37.38
C VAL A 392 13.03 8.97 -38.09
N ARG A 393 13.51 10.11 -37.56
CA ARG A 393 13.32 11.47 -38.10
C ARG A 393 11.86 11.81 -38.46
N SER A 394 10.92 11.41 -37.61
CA SER A 394 9.48 11.58 -37.81
C SER A 394 8.77 11.69 -36.46
N ASN A 395 7.68 12.45 -36.41
CA ASN A 395 6.76 12.51 -35.27
C ASN A 395 5.37 11.91 -35.60
N LYS A 396 5.23 11.27 -36.76
CA LYS A 396 3.96 10.71 -37.24
C LYS A 396 3.65 9.38 -36.58
N THR A 397 2.44 9.22 -36.04
CA THR A 397 1.98 7.99 -35.39
C THR A 397 2.14 6.75 -36.28
N GLU A 398 1.85 6.85 -37.58
CA GLU A 398 1.98 5.71 -38.52
C GLU A 398 3.42 5.22 -38.71
N VAL A 399 4.42 6.03 -38.34
CA VAL A 399 5.84 5.64 -38.33
C VAL A 399 6.26 5.12 -36.96
N LEU A 400 5.80 5.77 -35.89
CA LEU A 400 6.22 5.49 -34.52
C LEU A 400 5.54 4.25 -33.92
N ALA A 401 4.23 4.08 -34.13
CA ALA A 401 3.47 3.00 -33.50
C ALA A 401 4.01 1.59 -33.83
N PRO A 402 4.44 1.26 -35.07
CA PRO A 402 5.07 -0.03 -35.34
C PRO A 402 6.42 -0.24 -34.63
N LEU A 403 7.19 0.84 -34.45
CA LEU A 403 8.48 0.78 -33.73
C LEU A 403 8.25 0.59 -32.23
N LEU A 404 7.28 1.31 -31.67
CA LEU A 404 6.87 1.16 -30.28
C LEU A 404 6.29 -0.23 -30.01
N GLN A 405 5.44 -0.77 -30.90
CA GLN A 405 4.96 -2.15 -30.81
C GLN A 405 6.12 -3.15 -30.78
N LYS A 406 7.13 -2.98 -31.65
CA LYS A 406 8.31 -3.84 -31.63
C LYS A 406 9.09 -3.73 -30.31
N PHE A 407 9.24 -2.51 -29.77
CA PHE A 407 9.91 -2.28 -28.49
C PHE A 407 9.16 -2.96 -27.34
N VAL A 408 7.85 -2.75 -27.24
CA VAL A 408 6.99 -3.34 -26.21
C VAL A 408 6.90 -4.86 -26.33
N ASP A 409 6.77 -5.40 -27.54
CA ASP A 409 6.78 -6.85 -27.76
C ASP A 409 8.10 -7.47 -27.28
N TYR A 410 9.22 -6.77 -27.50
CA TYR A 410 10.54 -7.19 -27.05
C TYR A 410 10.67 -7.17 -25.52
N THR A 411 10.35 -6.04 -24.88
CA THR A 411 10.44 -5.89 -23.41
C THR A 411 9.49 -6.88 -22.73
N HIS A 412 8.24 -7.00 -23.20
CA HIS A 412 7.28 -7.97 -22.67
C HIS A 412 7.72 -9.42 -22.89
N GLY A 413 8.40 -9.71 -24.00
CA GLY A 413 9.03 -11.01 -24.22
C GLY A 413 10.04 -11.35 -23.12
N LYS A 414 10.96 -10.42 -22.83
CA LYS A 414 11.99 -10.59 -21.78
C LYS A 414 11.38 -10.73 -20.38
N ILE A 415 10.34 -9.95 -20.07
CA ILE A 415 9.61 -10.04 -18.81
C ILE A 415 9.00 -11.44 -18.65
N ARG A 416 8.34 -11.96 -19.68
CA ARG A 416 7.75 -13.31 -19.66
C ARG A 416 8.80 -14.41 -19.56
N ASP A 417 9.92 -14.27 -20.27
CA ASP A 417 11.03 -15.22 -20.22
C ASP A 417 11.62 -15.33 -18.79
N ALA A 418 11.54 -14.26 -18.01
CA ALA A 418 11.92 -14.25 -16.60
C ALA A 418 10.84 -14.80 -15.63
N GLY A 419 9.67 -15.20 -16.16
CA GLY A 419 8.54 -15.66 -15.36
C GLY A 419 7.75 -14.54 -14.66
N LEU A 420 7.88 -13.31 -15.16
CA LEU A 420 7.17 -12.12 -14.66
C LEU A 420 5.99 -11.78 -15.60
N THR A 421 5.02 -11.02 -15.08
CA THR A 421 3.87 -10.51 -15.82
C THR A 421 4.10 -9.04 -16.18
N PRO A 422 3.99 -8.64 -17.46
CA PRO A 422 4.13 -7.24 -17.85
C PRO A 422 3.00 -6.36 -17.32
N PHE A 423 3.37 -5.16 -16.90
CA PHE A 423 2.48 -4.11 -16.41
C PHE A 423 2.88 -2.79 -17.10
N VAL A 424 1.91 -2.03 -17.63
CA VAL A 424 2.14 -0.79 -18.39
C VAL A 424 1.09 0.28 -18.08
N TRP A 425 1.40 1.54 -18.40
CA TRP A 425 0.44 2.65 -18.39
C TRP A 425 -0.54 2.58 -19.58
N GLU A 426 -1.67 3.26 -19.45
CA GLU A 426 -2.80 3.17 -20.37
C GLU A 426 -2.54 3.71 -21.79
N GLU A 427 -1.56 4.60 -21.95
CA GLU A 427 -1.16 5.24 -23.20
C GLU A 427 -0.85 4.22 -24.29
N MET A 428 -0.31 3.06 -23.93
CA MET A 428 -0.07 1.95 -24.86
C MET A 428 -1.34 1.58 -25.63
N ILE A 429 -2.51 1.70 -25.00
CA ILE A 429 -3.81 1.49 -25.65
C ILE A 429 -4.42 2.82 -26.10
N THR A 430 -4.53 3.80 -25.20
CA THR A 430 -5.38 4.98 -25.40
C THR A 430 -4.80 5.97 -26.43
N GLU A 431 -3.47 6.06 -26.55
CA GLU A 431 -2.79 6.92 -27.51
C GLU A 431 -2.23 6.13 -28.68
N TRP A 432 -1.58 5.01 -28.39
CA TRP A 432 -0.81 4.25 -29.39
C TRP A 432 -1.60 3.13 -30.08
N ASN A 433 -2.82 2.82 -29.61
CA ASN A 433 -3.70 1.78 -30.14
C ASN A 433 -2.96 0.44 -30.36
N MET A 434 -2.12 0.07 -29.38
CA MET A 434 -1.28 -1.12 -29.47
C MET A 434 -2.06 -2.40 -29.21
N THR A 435 -1.54 -3.51 -29.71
CA THR A 435 -2.03 -4.84 -29.34
C THR A 435 -1.22 -5.37 -28.18
N LEU A 436 -1.84 -5.53 -27.01
CA LEU A 436 -1.23 -6.10 -25.82
C LEU A 436 -1.71 -7.53 -25.58
N GLY A 437 -0.88 -8.35 -24.94
CA GLY A 437 -1.25 -9.69 -24.50
C GLY A 437 -2.32 -9.65 -23.40
N LYS A 438 -3.15 -10.70 -23.31
CA LYS A 438 -4.21 -10.81 -22.28
C LYS A 438 -3.66 -10.96 -20.85
N ASP A 439 -2.39 -11.32 -20.74
CA ASP A 439 -1.65 -11.41 -19.48
C ASP A 439 -1.30 -10.03 -18.92
N VAL A 440 -1.11 -9.04 -19.80
CA VAL A 440 -0.65 -7.69 -19.46
C VAL A 440 -1.67 -6.98 -18.57
N VAL A 441 -1.19 -6.38 -17.49
CA VAL A 441 -1.97 -5.48 -16.63
C VAL A 441 -1.78 -4.05 -17.10
N ILE A 442 -2.85 -3.25 -17.12
CA ILE A 442 -2.81 -1.86 -17.56
C ILE A 442 -3.20 -0.94 -16.40
N GLN A 443 -2.37 0.07 -16.11
CA GLN A 443 -2.66 1.10 -15.11
C GLN A 443 -3.30 2.32 -15.78
N SER A 444 -4.51 2.67 -15.35
CA SER A 444 -5.27 3.81 -15.88
C SER A 444 -5.24 4.97 -14.91
N TRP A 445 -4.91 6.17 -15.38
CA TRP A 445 -4.71 7.33 -14.50
C TRP A 445 -5.43 8.59 -14.98
N LEU A 446 -5.72 8.75 -16.27
CA LEU A 446 -6.38 9.93 -16.86
C LEU A 446 -7.89 10.01 -16.55
N GLY A 447 -8.48 8.92 -16.06
CA GLY A 447 -9.91 8.83 -15.77
C GLY A 447 -10.76 8.74 -17.04
N ASN A 448 -11.81 9.58 -17.14
CA ASN A 448 -12.65 9.71 -18.35
C ASN A 448 -13.31 8.42 -18.86
N GLY A 449 -13.51 7.42 -17.99
CA GLY A 449 -14.09 6.13 -18.35
C GLY A 449 -13.10 5.15 -19.00
N ALA A 450 -11.80 5.43 -18.98
CA ALA A 450 -10.76 4.56 -19.56
C ALA A 450 -10.73 3.17 -18.90
N VAL A 451 -10.86 3.09 -17.57
CA VAL A 451 -11.01 1.81 -16.83
C VAL A 451 -12.14 0.97 -17.41
N LYS A 452 -13.32 1.57 -17.60
CA LYS A 452 -14.48 0.89 -18.17
C LYS A 452 -14.20 0.42 -19.60
N ALA A 453 -13.67 1.29 -20.45
CA ALA A 453 -13.39 0.98 -21.85
C ALA A 453 -12.39 -0.18 -21.99
N MET A 454 -11.30 -0.17 -21.22
CA MET A 454 -10.28 -1.22 -21.25
C MET A 454 -10.77 -2.55 -20.67
N ALA A 455 -11.54 -2.50 -19.58
CA ALA A 455 -12.15 -3.69 -19.01
C ALA A 455 -13.18 -4.32 -19.96
N GLU A 456 -14.05 -3.52 -20.61
CA GLU A 456 -14.99 -4.00 -21.62
C GLU A 456 -14.29 -4.55 -22.88
N ALA A 457 -13.09 -4.04 -23.20
CA ALA A 457 -12.22 -4.57 -24.25
C ALA A 457 -11.48 -5.87 -23.85
N GLY A 458 -11.60 -6.32 -22.60
CA GLY A 458 -11.05 -7.59 -22.13
C GLY A 458 -9.65 -7.50 -21.50
N HIS A 459 -9.17 -6.30 -21.18
CA HIS A 459 -7.89 -6.10 -20.50
C HIS A 459 -8.03 -6.12 -18.98
N LYS A 460 -6.98 -6.58 -18.29
CA LYS A 460 -6.88 -6.44 -16.83
C LYS A 460 -6.46 -5.01 -16.51
N VAL A 461 -7.17 -4.36 -15.59
CA VAL A 461 -6.97 -2.93 -15.30
C VAL A 461 -6.74 -2.70 -13.81
N ILE A 462 -5.81 -1.80 -13.52
CA ILE A 462 -5.59 -1.15 -12.23
C ILE A 462 -6.01 0.31 -12.37
N ASP A 463 -6.85 0.76 -11.43
CA ASP A 463 -7.33 2.13 -11.39
C ASP A 463 -6.44 3.01 -10.51
N SER A 464 -5.95 4.10 -11.09
CA SER A 464 -5.17 5.16 -10.45
C SER A 464 -5.66 6.54 -10.87
N ASP A 465 -6.97 6.71 -11.14
CA ASP A 465 -7.57 7.97 -11.62
C ASP A 465 -7.09 9.20 -10.81
N TYR A 466 -6.37 10.12 -11.47
CA TYR A 466 -5.78 11.30 -10.85
C TYR A 466 -6.84 12.24 -10.24
N ASN A 467 -8.10 12.15 -10.67
CA ASN A 467 -9.18 12.92 -10.08
C ASN A 467 -9.46 12.51 -8.63
N PHE A 468 -9.04 11.30 -8.23
CA PHE A 468 -9.30 10.72 -6.92
C PHE A 468 -8.03 10.33 -6.17
N TRP A 469 -7.09 9.63 -6.80
CA TRP A 469 -6.06 8.85 -6.09
C TRP A 469 -4.60 9.29 -6.33
N TYR A 470 -4.37 10.45 -6.96
CA TYR A 470 -3.05 11.10 -6.95
C TYR A 470 -2.85 11.90 -5.65
N LEU A 471 -1.87 11.51 -4.84
CA LEU A 471 -1.68 12.07 -3.50
C LEU A 471 -0.77 13.31 -3.49
N ASP A 472 -0.03 13.55 -4.57
CA ASP A 472 0.89 14.67 -4.81
C ASP A 472 0.17 15.99 -5.19
N CYS A 473 -1.06 15.93 -5.72
CA CYS A 473 -1.78 17.10 -6.21
C CYS A 473 -2.11 18.19 -5.18
N GLY A 474 -2.28 19.42 -5.68
CA GLY A 474 -2.73 20.60 -4.92
C GLY A 474 -1.67 21.25 -4.03
N ARG A 475 -0.40 21.08 -4.38
CA ARG A 475 0.78 21.67 -3.73
C ARG A 475 1.34 22.86 -4.49
N GLY A 476 0.87 23.09 -5.72
CA GLY A 476 1.31 24.17 -6.58
C GLY A 476 2.44 23.76 -7.53
N GLN A 477 2.78 24.64 -8.47
CA GLN A 477 3.83 24.43 -9.45
C GLN A 477 5.21 24.39 -8.79
N TRP A 478 6.03 23.42 -9.17
CA TRP A 478 7.44 23.30 -8.78
C TRP A 478 8.40 23.96 -9.78
N LEU A 479 7.89 24.34 -10.96
CA LEU A 479 8.64 25.04 -12.00
C LEU A 479 8.84 26.52 -11.67
N ASN A 480 9.93 27.09 -12.18
CA ASN A 480 10.19 28.53 -12.08
C ASN A 480 9.60 29.29 -13.26
N PHE A 481 9.03 30.47 -12.99
CA PHE A 481 8.41 31.33 -14.00
C PHE A 481 9.08 32.72 -13.99
N ASP A 482 9.54 33.18 -15.15
CA ASP A 482 9.98 34.57 -15.33
C ASP A 482 8.77 35.52 -15.39
N ASN A 483 8.96 36.80 -15.04
CA ASN A 483 7.94 37.86 -14.91
C ASN A 483 7.29 38.31 -16.24
N GLY A 484 7.08 37.38 -17.17
CA GLY A 484 6.48 37.58 -18.48
C GLY A 484 5.18 36.80 -18.64
N GLU A 485 4.98 36.25 -19.85
CA GLU A 485 3.73 35.58 -20.21
C GLU A 485 3.50 34.28 -19.42
N ALA A 486 4.57 33.54 -19.14
CA ALA A 486 4.49 32.32 -18.34
C ALA A 486 3.95 32.63 -16.94
N PHE A 487 4.49 33.63 -16.24
CA PHE A 487 3.97 34.05 -14.93
C PHE A 487 2.47 34.38 -14.97
N LYS A 488 2.04 35.17 -15.97
CA LYS A 488 0.62 35.55 -16.11
C LYS A 488 -0.28 34.36 -16.41
N THR A 489 0.20 33.42 -17.23
CA THR A 489 -0.55 32.23 -17.63
C THR A 489 -0.72 31.28 -16.46
N PHE A 490 0.34 31.07 -15.67
CA PHE A 490 0.33 30.07 -14.61
C PHE A 490 -0.11 30.59 -13.26
N TYR A 491 -0.13 31.92 -13.00
CA TYR A 491 -0.68 32.48 -11.76
C TYR A 491 -2.12 31.98 -11.50
N PRO A 492 -2.46 31.44 -10.31
CA PRO A 492 -1.74 31.51 -9.02
C PRO A 492 -0.77 30.35 -8.74
N PHE A 493 -0.22 29.73 -9.77
CA PHE A 493 0.76 28.64 -9.75
C PHE A 493 0.20 27.34 -9.19
N ASN A 494 -1.02 26.97 -9.59
CA ASN A 494 -1.58 25.66 -9.28
C ASN A 494 -0.90 24.57 -10.13
N ASP A 495 -0.63 23.41 -9.54
CA ASP A 495 -0.23 22.21 -10.28
C ASP A 495 -1.36 21.72 -11.21
N TRP A 496 -1.01 20.82 -12.11
CA TRP A 496 -1.88 20.37 -13.20
C TRP A 496 -3.07 19.52 -12.71
N CYS A 497 -2.88 18.76 -11.63
CA CYS A 497 -3.88 17.85 -11.09
C CYS A 497 -4.59 18.37 -9.84
N GLY A 498 -4.36 19.63 -9.45
CA GLY A 498 -5.02 20.25 -8.30
C GLY A 498 -6.55 20.30 -8.44
N PRO A 499 -7.30 20.40 -7.32
CA PRO A 499 -6.84 20.59 -5.95
C PRO A 499 -6.39 19.28 -5.27
N THR A 500 -5.88 19.39 -4.04
CA THR A 500 -5.51 18.24 -3.20
C THR A 500 -6.69 17.29 -3.01
N LYS A 501 -6.43 16.00 -3.18
CA LYS A 501 -7.43 14.95 -3.00
C LYS A 501 -7.63 14.72 -1.51
N SER A 502 -8.73 15.24 -0.98
CA SER A 502 -9.11 15.01 0.41
C SER A 502 -9.46 13.54 0.64
N TRP A 503 -9.34 13.06 1.88
CA TRP A 503 -9.72 11.68 2.22
C TRP A 503 -11.19 11.39 1.86
N ARG A 504 -12.07 12.40 1.95
CA ARG A 504 -13.49 12.29 1.59
C ARG A 504 -13.70 12.03 0.10
N LEU A 505 -12.87 12.66 -0.75
CA LEU A 505 -12.90 12.46 -2.20
C LEU A 505 -12.34 11.07 -2.55
N ILE A 506 -11.18 10.70 -1.97
CA ILE A 506 -10.58 9.37 -2.13
C ILE A 506 -11.58 8.27 -1.76
N TYR A 507 -12.26 8.41 -0.63
CA TYR A 507 -13.26 7.45 -0.14
C TYR A 507 -14.50 7.36 -1.02
N SER A 508 -14.77 8.37 -1.87
CA SER A 508 -15.99 8.44 -2.67
C SER A 508 -15.91 7.63 -3.95
N HIS A 509 -14.70 7.27 -4.39
CA HIS A 509 -14.45 6.58 -5.65
C HIS A 509 -14.75 5.08 -5.56
N ASP A 510 -15.24 4.49 -6.64
CA ASP A 510 -15.43 3.05 -6.81
C ASP A 510 -14.99 2.65 -8.22
N PRO A 511 -13.87 1.90 -8.37
CA PRO A 511 -13.32 1.51 -9.67
C PRO A 511 -14.28 0.71 -10.56
N ARG A 512 -15.27 0.04 -9.97
CA ARG A 512 -16.24 -0.79 -10.69
C ARG A 512 -17.56 -0.07 -10.97
N ALA A 513 -17.69 1.21 -10.63
CA ALA A 513 -18.92 1.96 -10.83
C ALA A 513 -19.36 2.00 -12.30
N GLY A 514 -20.54 1.47 -12.59
CA GLY A 514 -21.14 1.50 -13.94
C GLY A 514 -20.57 0.49 -14.94
N LEU A 515 -19.80 -0.51 -14.47
CA LEU A 515 -19.32 -1.64 -15.27
C LEU A 515 -20.34 -2.80 -15.25
N SER A 516 -20.29 -3.67 -16.26
CA SER A 516 -20.97 -4.99 -16.22
C SER A 516 -20.26 -5.94 -15.25
N GLU A 517 -20.91 -7.02 -14.84
CA GLU A 517 -20.30 -8.04 -13.98
C GLU A 517 -19.06 -8.69 -14.61
N GLU A 518 -19.05 -8.86 -15.93
CA GLU A 518 -17.91 -9.41 -16.67
C GLU A 518 -16.73 -8.44 -16.71
N ALA A 519 -16.98 -7.16 -17.01
CA ALA A 519 -15.94 -6.13 -17.03
C ALA A 519 -15.39 -5.86 -15.63
N ALA A 520 -16.26 -5.86 -14.61
CA ALA A 520 -15.86 -5.64 -13.21
C ALA A 520 -14.82 -6.66 -12.71
N LYS A 521 -14.86 -7.90 -13.20
CA LYS A 521 -13.87 -8.96 -12.87
C LYS A 521 -12.47 -8.68 -13.41
N LEU A 522 -12.36 -7.84 -14.44
CA LEU A 522 -11.09 -7.45 -15.05
C LEU A 522 -10.46 -6.23 -14.37
N VAL A 523 -11.23 -5.49 -13.56
CA VAL A 523 -10.69 -4.47 -12.67
C VAL A 523 -10.14 -5.17 -11.43
N LEU A 524 -8.82 -5.33 -11.39
CA LEU A 524 -8.12 -6.07 -10.33
C LEU A 524 -8.05 -5.26 -9.02
N GLY A 525 -8.21 -3.94 -9.09
CA GLY A 525 -8.18 -3.03 -7.97
C GLY A 525 -7.59 -1.69 -8.35
N GLY A 526 -6.77 -1.11 -7.49
CA GLY A 526 -6.24 0.23 -7.70
C GLY A 526 -4.97 0.53 -6.94
N GLU A 527 -4.33 1.63 -7.34
CA GLU A 527 -3.15 2.18 -6.68
C GLU A 527 -3.28 3.70 -6.50
N ALA A 528 -2.89 4.17 -5.32
CA ALA A 528 -2.71 5.60 -5.09
C ALA A 528 -1.31 6.00 -5.57
N ALA A 529 -1.23 7.00 -6.44
CA ALA A 529 0.04 7.49 -6.96
C ALA A 529 0.66 8.54 -6.04
N VAL A 530 1.97 8.42 -5.80
CA VAL A 530 2.78 9.36 -5.03
C VAL A 530 3.98 9.76 -5.89
N TRP A 531 3.76 10.73 -6.78
CA TRP A 531 4.83 11.38 -7.54
C TRP A 531 5.59 12.37 -6.67
N THR A 532 6.92 12.48 -6.86
CA THR A 532 7.81 13.07 -5.84
C THR A 532 8.59 14.31 -6.28
N GLU A 533 8.08 15.05 -7.26
CA GLU A 533 8.63 16.35 -7.68
C GLU A 533 8.66 17.37 -6.54
N THR A 534 7.74 17.23 -5.58
CA THR A 534 7.68 18.07 -4.36
C THR A 534 7.58 17.28 -3.06
N ILE A 535 7.83 15.97 -3.10
CA ILE A 535 7.74 15.07 -1.95
C ILE A 535 9.13 14.50 -1.66
N ASP A 536 9.53 14.54 -0.40
CA ASP A 536 10.78 13.94 0.06
C ASP A 536 10.55 13.23 1.40
N SER A 537 11.62 12.72 2.02
CA SER A 537 11.55 12.02 3.30
C SER A 537 10.92 12.85 4.44
N VAL A 538 10.93 14.18 4.35
CA VAL A 538 10.45 15.08 5.41
C VAL A 538 8.93 15.14 5.40
N ASN A 539 8.29 15.13 4.22
CA ASN A 539 6.85 15.35 4.11
C ASN A 539 6.05 14.13 3.60
N LEU A 540 6.71 13.06 3.14
CA LEU A 540 6.08 11.81 2.67
C LEU A 540 4.91 11.36 3.54
N ASP A 541 5.18 11.12 4.83
CA ASP A 541 4.19 10.56 5.75
C ASP A 541 2.94 11.46 5.89
N THR A 542 3.16 12.77 5.99
CA THR A 542 2.08 13.74 6.20
C THR A 542 1.19 13.90 4.95
N ILE A 543 1.74 13.62 3.78
CA ILE A 543 1.01 13.67 2.51
C ILE A 543 0.26 12.36 2.33
N VAL A 544 0.96 11.22 2.41
CA VAL A 544 0.39 9.92 2.06
C VAL A 544 -0.62 9.44 3.09
N TRP A 545 -0.34 9.62 4.37
CA TRP A 545 -1.13 9.03 5.45
C TRP A 545 -2.00 10.07 6.17
N PRO A 546 -3.26 9.75 6.49
CA PRO A 546 -3.92 8.44 6.34
C PRO A 546 -4.66 8.26 5.00
N ARG A 547 -4.45 9.14 4.00
CA ARG A 547 -5.20 9.16 2.74
C ARG A 547 -5.10 7.85 1.95
N ALA A 548 -3.91 7.26 1.84
CA ALA A 548 -3.76 5.97 1.15
C ALA A 548 -4.53 4.83 1.84
N ALA A 549 -4.61 4.83 3.18
CA ALA A 549 -5.40 3.84 3.92
C ALA A 549 -6.91 3.92 3.62
N VAL A 550 -7.39 5.10 3.24
CA VAL A 550 -8.78 5.34 2.81
C VAL A 550 -9.11 4.62 1.51
N MET A 551 -8.23 4.72 0.52
CA MET A 551 -8.34 3.89 -0.67
C MET A 551 -8.25 2.40 -0.32
N GLY A 552 -7.34 2.02 0.59
CA GLY A 552 -7.22 0.65 1.08
C GLY A 552 -8.54 0.08 1.61
N GLU A 553 -9.34 0.85 2.35
CA GLU A 553 -10.65 0.40 2.80
C GLU A 553 -11.70 0.30 1.70
N VAL A 554 -11.68 1.21 0.72
CA VAL A 554 -12.53 1.10 -0.48
C VAL A 554 -12.23 -0.22 -1.21
N LEU A 555 -10.94 -0.54 -1.36
CA LEU A 555 -10.50 -1.76 -2.05
C LEU A 555 -10.59 -3.04 -1.19
N TRP A 556 -10.66 -2.92 0.14
CA TRP A 556 -10.81 -4.05 1.04
C TRP A 556 -12.28 -4.44 1.24
N SER A 557 -13.12 -3.49 1.64
CA SER A 557 -14.51 -3.76 2.02
C SER A 557 -15.54 -3.37 0.96
N GLY A 558 -15.13 -2.65 -0.09
CA GLY A 558 -16.01 -2.09 -1.11
C GLY A 558 -16.58 -0.73 -0.72
N ARG A 559 -17.03 0.07 -1.69
CA ARG A 559 -17.61 1.40 -1.45
C ARG A 559 -19.03 1.33 -0.86
N THR A 560 -19.74 0.23 -1.07
CA THR A 560 -21.13 0.05 -0.67
C THR A 560 -21.30 -0.76 0.62
N ASP A 561 -22.38 -0.49 1.37
CA ASP A 561 -22.80 -1.33 2.48
C ASP A 561 -23.57 -2.57 2.01
N ALA A 562 -24.02 -3.40 2.96
CA ALA A 562 -24.78 -4.62 2.67
C ALA A 562 -26.14 -4.37 1.98
N SER A 563 -26.64 -3.12 1.97
CA SER A 563 -27.85 -2.72 1.24
C SER A 563 -27.56 -2.25 -0.19
N GLY A 564 -26.28 -2.20 -0.59
CA GLY A 564 -25.84 -1.69 -1.89
C GLY A 564 -25.76 -0.16 -1.95
N GLN A 565 -25.90 0.54 -0.81
CA GLN A 565 -25.77 2.00 -0.77
C GLN A 565 -24.34 2.40 -0.45
N ASN A 566 -23.91 3.55 -0.98
CA ASN A 566 -22.62 4.12 -0.63
C ASN A 566 -22.49 4.32 0.89
N ARG A 567 -21.48 3.70 1.50
CA ARG A 567 -21.13 3.89 2.92
C ARG A 567 -21.00 5.38 3.26
N SER A 568 -21.56 5.78 4.39
CA SER A 568 -21.51 7.18 4.82
C SER A 568 -20.11 7.56 5.31
N GLN A 569 -19.70 8.80 5.07
CA GLN A 569 -18.50 9.36 5.70
C GLN A 569 -18.65 9.49 7.22
N TYR A 570 -19.88 9.53 7.74
CA TYR A 570 -20.15 9.48 9.18
C TYR A 570 -19.76 8.12 9.80
N ASP A 571 -19.81 7.03 9.02
CA ASP A 571 -19.34 5.73 9.47
C ASP A 571 -17.80 5.63 9.42
N ALA A 572 -17.19 6.13 8.35
CA ALA A 572 -15.74 6.02 8.17
C ALA A 572 -14.91 6.97 9.05
N ALA A 573 -15.39 8.19 9.32
CA ALA A 573 -14.61 9.21 9.99
C ALA A 573 -14.11 8.82 11.41
N PRO A 574 -14.95 8.23 12.30
CA PRO A 574 -14.47 7.77 13.61
C PRO A 574 -13.39 6.68 13.52
N ARG A 575 -13.58 5.70 12.62
CA ARG A 575 -12.63 4.59 12.41
C ARG A 575 -11.31 5.09 11.82
N LEU A 576 -11.37 6.01 10.86
CA LEU A 576 -10.18 6.64 10.26
C LEU A 576 -9.41 7.50 11.28
N ALA A 577 -10.12 8.20 12.18
CA ALA A 577 -9.50 8.96 13.25
C ALA A 577 -8.69 8.04 14.19
N GLU A 578 -9.22 6.87 14.52
CA GLU A 578 -8.48 5.87 15.30
C GLU A 578 -7.25 5.34 14.55
N LEU A 579 -7.42 4.89 13.31
CA LEU A 579 -6.30 4.40 12.50
C LEU A 579 -5.18 5.44 12.43
N ARG A 580 -5.53 6.71 12.20
CA ARG A 580 -4.56 7.82 12.15
C ARG A 580 -3.76 7.92 13.45
N GLU A 581 -4.41 7.84 14.61
CA GLU A 581 -3.71 7.92 15.89
C GLU A 581 -2.86 6.67 16.16
N ARG A 582 -3.30 5.49 15.71
CA ARG A 582 -2.49 4.25 15.74
C ARG A 582 -1.25 4.36 14.85
N MET A 583 -1.36 4.94 13.66
CA MET A 583 -0.23 5.22 12.78
C MET A 583 0.80 6.13 13.47
N VAL A 584 0.33 7.22 14.11
CA VAL A 584 1.19 8.14 14.86
C VAL A 584 1.88 7.44 16.04
N ALA A 585 1.15 6.60 16.79
CA ALA A 585 1.73 5.82 17.89
C ALA A 585 2.84 4.86 17.43
N ARG A 586 2.79 4.42 16.17
CA ARG A 586 3.74 3.49 15.54
C ARG A 586 4.80 4.21 14.70
N GLY A 587 4.92 5.53 14.81
CA GLY A 587 6.00 6.32 14.21
C GLY A 587 5.74 6.84 12.78
N VAL A 588 4.54 6.68 12.25
CA VAL A 588 4.14 7.28 10.96
C VAL A 588 3.54 8.66 11.22
N SER A 589 4.08 9.70 10.60
CA SER A 589 3.63 11.08 10.79
C SER A 589 2.33 11.39 10.03
N ALA A 590 1.27 10.61 10.24
CA ALA A 590 0.00 10.73 9.54
C ALA A 590 -0.71 12.06 9.86
N SER A 591 -1.19 12.75 8.83
CA SER A 591 -1.89 14.02 8.96
C SER A 591 -3.21 13.89 9.72
N PRO A 592 -3.59 14.89 10.55
CA PRO A 592 -4.89 14.89 11.21
C PRO A 592 -6.02 15.05 10.18
N ILE A 593 -7.11 14.30 10.34
CA ILE A 593 -8.28 14.38 9.44
C ILE A 593 -9.36 15.36 9.92
N GLN A 594 -9.41 15.60 11.24
CA GLN A 594 -10.34 16.49 11.95
C GLN A 594 -9.70 16.96 13.27
N MET A 595 -10.24 18.02 13.87
CA MET A 595 -9.82 18.49 15.18
C MET A 595 -10.35 17.60 16.33
N PRO A 596 -9.69 17.56 17.50
CA PRO A 596 -10.12 16.73 18.63
C PRO A 596 -11.57 16.94 19.07
N PHE A 597 -12.10 18.16 18.95
CA PHE A 597 -13.51 18.41 19.24
C PHE A 597 -14.45 17.50 18.42
N CYS A 598 -14.15 17.29 17.14
CA CYS A 598 -14.94 16.40 16.28
C CYS A 598 -14.79 14.94 16.66
N THR A 599 -13.57 14.49 16.96
CA THR A 599 -13.27 13.08 17.23
C THR A 599 -13.71 12.64 18.63
N GLN A 600 -13.87 13.58 19.56
CA GLN A 600 -14.41 13.35 20.90
C GLN A 600 -15.95 13.37 20.95
N GLY A 601 -16.60 13.90 19.91
CA GLY A 601 -18.05 13.91 19.76
C GLY A 601 -18.57 12.66 19.05
N ASN A 602 -19.87 12.64 18.75
CA ASN A 602 -20.44 11.60 17.90
C ASN A 602 -20.08 11.85 16.42
N ALA A 603 -20.36 10.87 15.55
CA ALA A 603 -20.05 10.95 14.12
C ALA A 603 -20.64 12.19 13.39
N THR A 604 -21.70 12.79 13.94
CA THR A 604 -22.38 13.96 13.39
C THR A 604 -21.95 15.29 14.04
N GLU A 605 -21.06 15.26 15.03
CA GLU A 605 -20.62 16.46 15.77
C GLU A 605 -20.07 17.56 14.85
N CYS A 606 -19.37 17.14 13.79
CA CYS A 606 -18.83 18.02 12.75
C CYS A 606 -19.46 17.71 11.38
N ALA A 607 -20.76 17.41 11.37
CA ALA A 607 -21.53 17.24 10.15
C ALA A 607 -21.83 18.57 9.46
N GLN A 608 -21.90 18.53 8.13
CA GLN A 608 -22.49 19.59 7.33
C GLN A 608 -23.94 19.17 7.03
N PHE A 609 -24.90 19.95 7.56
CA PHE A 609 -26.32 19.71 7.32
C PHE A 609 -26.80 20.53 6.12
N ASP A 610 -27.79 20.00 5.40
CA ASP A 610 -28.48 20.76 4.36
C ASP A 610 -29.17 21.98 5.00
N GLY A 611 -28.94 23.16 4.42
CA GLY A 611 -29.48 24.44 4.87
C GLY A 611 -30.88 24.74 4.35
#